data_AF-A0A6M6JJU6-F1
#
_entry.id   AF-A0A6M6JJU6-F1
#
_cell.length_a   1.000
_cell.length_b   1.000
_cell.length_c   1.000
_cell.angle_alpha   90.00
_cell.angle_beta   90.00
_cell.angle_gamma   90.00
#
_symmetry.space_group_name_H-M   'P 1'
#
loop_
_entity.id
_entity.type
_entity.pdbx_description
1 polymer ?
#
loop_
_entity_poly.entity_id
_entity_poly.type
_entity_poly.pdbx_seq_one_letter_code
_entity_poly.pdbx_strand_id
1 'polypeptide(L)' 'MSTSTRDESRRHIADRLLSSLDDLVRRHRALALHTEHVDLHAELISAEVAHHLAMTRTALHRHPQLG' A
#
# COMPACT_ATOMS: atom_id res chain seq x y z
N MET A 1 -7.70 25.32 12.92
CA MET A 1 -7.13 24.03 13.41
C MET A 1 -7.40 22.84 12.47
N SER A 2 -8.30 22.94 11.48
CA SER A 2 -8.79 21.78 10.71
C SER A 2 -7.95 21.35 9.49
N THR A 3 -6.91 22.09 9.12
CA THR A 3 -5.97 21.75 8.03
C THR A 3 -4.86 20.83 8.53
N SER A 4 -4.27 21.15 9.70
CA SER A 4 -3.21 20.36 10.34
C SER A 4 -3.61 18.90 10.56
N THR A 5 -4.81 18.65 11.08
CA THR A 5 -5.34 17.28 11.32
C THR A 5 -5.56 16.50 10.02
N ARG A 6 -5.88 17.21 8.93
CA ARG A 6 -6.14 16.60 7.62
C ARG A 6 -4.84 16.20 6.94
N ASP A 7 -3.83 17.07 6.98
CA ASP A 7 -2.49 16.77 6.49
C ASP A 7 -1.83 15.65 7.30
N GLU A 8 -2.03 15.63 8.62
CA GLU A 8 -1.60 14.53 9.47
C GLU A 8 -2.28 13.20 9.09
N SER A 9 -3.59 13.23 8.84
CA SER A 9 -4.33 12.05 8.38
C SER A 9 -3.81 11.55 7.01
N ARG A 10 -3.50 12.46 6.08
CA ARG A 10 -2.94 12.12 4.77
C ARG A 10 -1.53 11.53 4.88
N ARG A 11 -0.66 12.10 5.73
CA ARG A 11 0.66 11.54 6.04
C ARG A 11 0.53 10.12 6.61
N HIS A 12 -0.35 9.94 7.59
CA HIS A 12 -0.60 8.64 8.18
C HIS A 12 -1.10 7.59 7.16
N ILE A 13 -1.96 7.99 6.21
CA ILE A 13 -2.39 7.12 5.11
C ILE A 13 -1.21 6.71 4.22
N ALA A 14 -0.31 7.65 3.89
CA ALA A 14 0.89 7.36 3.11
C ALA A 14 1.86 6.43 3.85
N ASP A 15 2.12 6.68 5.13
CA ASP A 15 2.99 5.86 5.97
C ASP A 15 2.46 4.41 6.07
N ARG A 16 1.14 4.26 6.17
CA ARG A 16 0.48 2.94 6.18
C ARG A 16 0.64 2.21 4.85
N LEU A 17 0.52 2.91 3.72
CA LEU A 17 0.78 2.32 2.40
C LEU A 17 2.22 1.85 2.29
N LEU A 18 3.19 2.70 2.65
CA LEU A 18 4.61 2.37 2.59
C LEU A 18 4.95 1.16 3.48
N SER A 19 4.44 1.12 4.71
CA SER A 19 4.62 -0.02 5.62
C SER A 19 4.04 -1.31 5.04
N SER A 20 2.86 -1.24 4.42
CA SER A 20 2.21 -2.42 3.81
C SER A 20 3.00 -2.93 2.60
N LEU A 21 3.57 -2.03 1.80
CA LEU A 21 4.42 -2.38 0.65
C LEU A 21 5.76 -2.99 1.11
N ASP A 22 6.36 -2.47 2.18
CA ASP A 22 7.58 -3.06 2.76
C ASP A 22 7.32 -4.49 3.26
N ASP A 23 6.20 -4.73 3.92
CA ASP A 23 5.79 -6.07 4.37
C ASP A 23 5.57 -7.02 3.19
N LEU A 24 4.92 -6.54 2.13
CA LEU A 24 4.72 -7.31 0.90
C LEU A 24 6.05 -7.69 0.25
N VAL A 25 7.00 -6.75 0.14
CA VAL A 25 8.33 -7.02 -0.41
C VAL A 25 9.10 -8.03 0.45
N ARG A 26 9.00 -7.94 1.78
CA ARG A 26 9.62 -8.92 2.69
C ARG A 26 9.05 -10.32 2.47
N ARG A 27 7.73 -10.46 2.36
CA ARG A 27 7.07 -11.74 2.06
C ARG A 27 7.49 -12.26 0.69
N HIS A 28 7.48 -11.43 -0.34
CA HIS A 28 7.92 -11.83 -1.68
C HIS A 28 9.36 -12.34 -1.69
N ARG A 29 10.29 -11.64 -1.03
CA ARG A 29 11.69 -12.10 -0.95
C ARG A 29 11.83 -13.47 -0.29
N ALA A 30 11.01 -13.77 0.72
CA ALA A 30 10.97 -15.10 1.33
C ALA A 30 10.39 -16.16 0.38
N LEU A 31 9.37 -15.80 -0.41
CA LEU A 31 8.77 -16.67 -1.43
C LEU A 31 9.69 -16.90 -2.63
N ALA A 32 10.47 -15.91 -3.04
CA ALA A 32 11.39 -15.99 -4.18
C ALA A 32 12.52 -17.04 -3.99
N LEU A 33 12.73 -17.52 -2.76
CA LEU A 33 13.58 -18.69 -2.48
C LEU A 33 12.98 -20.01 -3.02
N HIS A 34 11.70 -20.01 -3.40
CA HIS A 34 10.94 -21.14 -3.91
C HIS A 34 10.52 -20.86 -5.36
N THR A 35 11.36 -21.23 -6.33
CA THR A 35 11.20 -20.90 -7.76
C THR A 35 10.15 -21.73 -8.50
N GLU A 36 9.46 -22.62 -7.81
CA GLU A 36 8.50 -23.56 -8.41
C GLU A 36 7.21 -22.90 -8.95
N HIS A 37 6.89 -21.66 -8.54
CA HIS A 37 5.65 -20.96 -8.93
C HIS A 37 5.84 -19.45 -9.18
N VAL A 38 6.93 -19.04 -9.83
CA VAL A 38 7.29 -17.60 -10.02
C VAL A 38 6.17 -16.77 -10.65
N ASP A 39 5.51 -17.26 -11.70
CA ASP A 39 4.45 -16.51 -12.40
C ASP A 39 3.21 -16.31 -11.51
N LEU A 40 2.80 -17.35 -10.77
CA LEU A 40 1.70 -17.27 -9.80
C LEU A 40 2.04 -16.29 -8.66
N HIS A 41 3.29 -16.28 -8.19
CA HIS A 41 3.73 -15.31 -7.19
C HIS A 41 3.67 -13.88 -7.72
N ALA A 42 4.06 -13.64 -8.97
CA ALA A 42 4.00 -12.33 -9.60
C ALA A 42 2.55 -11.81 -9.72
N GLU A 43 1.59 -12.68 -10.08
CA GLU A 43 0.17 -12.31 -10.12
C GLU A 43 -0.39 -11.98 -8.73
N LEU A 44 -0.07 -12.80 -7.72
CA LEU A 44 -0.50 -12.56 -6.34
C LEU A 44 0.02 -11.23 -5.80
N ILE A 45 1.29 -10.92 -6.04
CA ILE A 45 1.91 -9.64 -5.64
C ILE A 45 1.22 -8.49 -6.36
N SER A 46 0.96 -8.63 -7.66
CA SER A 46 0.29 -7.60 -8.45
C SER A 46 -1.12 -7.32 -7.93
N ALA A 47 -1.87 -8.37 -7.57
CA ALA A 47 -3.20 -8.24 -6.98
C ALA A 47 -3.16 -7.55 -5.60
N GLU A 48 -2.18 -7.90 -4.76
CA GLU A 48 -2.03 -7.32 -3.42
C GLU A 48 -1.59 -5.84 -3.48
N VAL A 49 -0.68 -5.48 -4.39
CA VAL A 49 -0.33 -4.08 -4.69
C VAL A 49 -1.56 -3.31 -5.15
N ALA A 50 -2.33 -3.85 -6.11
CA ALA A 50 -3.54 -3.20 -6.61
C ALA A 50 -4.57 -2.97 -5.49
N HIS A 51 -4.73 -3.94 -4.59
CA HIS A 51 -5.59 -3.82 -3.41
C HIS A 51 -5.14 -2.69 -2.48
N HIS A 52 -3.86 -2.65 -2.08
CA HIS A 52 -3.34 -1.59 -1.22
C HIS A 52 -3.47 -0.19 -1.84
N LEU A 53 -3.25 -0.09 -3.16
CA LEU A 53 -3.45 1.17 -3.89
C LEU A 53 -4.93 1.58 -3.92
N ALA A 54 -5.85 0.64 -4.14
CA ALA A 54 -7.28 0.92 -4.11
C ALA A 54 -7.73 1.41 -2.72
N MET A 55 -7.33 0.71 -1.65
CA MET A 55 -7.61 1.11 -0.28
C MET A 55 -7.06 2.50 0.05
N THR A 56 -5.82 2.77 -0.36
CA THR A 56 -5.18 4.07 -0.14
C THR A 56 -5.89 5.19 -0.88
N ARG A 57 -6.27 4.97 -2.14
CA ARG A 57 -7.06 5.95 -2.92
C ARG A 57 -8.40 6.23 -2.26
N THR A 58 -9.13 5.19 -1.85
CA THR A 58 -10.41 5.35 -1.12
C THR A 58 -10.23 6.14 0.17
N ALA A 59 -9.16 5.88 0.93
CA ALA A 59 -8.86 6.63 2.15
C ALA A 59 -8.54 8.10 1.84
N LEU A 60 -7.68 8.38 0.86
CA LEU A 60 -7.34 9.75 0.45
C LEU A 60 -8.53 10.53 -0.09
N HIS A 61 -9.47 9.87 -0.80
CA HIS A 61 -10.71 10.51 -1.25
C HIS A 61 -11.58 11.02 -0.09
N ARG A 62 -11.48 10.40 1.10
CA ARG A 62 -12.17 10.87 2.32
C ARG A 62 -11.46 12.06 2.97
N HIS A 63 -10.22 12.34 2.59
CA HIS A 63 -9.39 13.45 3.09
C HIS A 63 -8.86 14.31 1.94
N PRO A 64 -9.75 15.02 1.21
CA PRO A 64 -9.33 15.87 0.09
C PRO A 64 -8.42 17.00 0.59
N GLN A 65 -7.38 17.28 -0.21
CA GLN A 65 -6.51 18.42 -0.04
C GLN A 65 -7.27 19.69 -0.44
N LEU A 66 -7.34 20.66 0.47
CA LEU A 66 -7.87 21.98 0.15
C LEU A 66 -6.79 22.68 -0.67
N GLY A 67 -7.11 22.98 -1.94
CA GLY A 67 -6.28 23.80 -2.81
C GLY A 67 -6.27 25.26 -2.38
#